data_AF-A0A956AKC9-F1
#
_entry.id   AF-A0A956AKC9-F1
#
_cell.length_a   1.000
_cell.length_b   1.000
_cell.length_c   1.000
_cell.angle_alpha   90.00
_cell.angle_beta   90.00
_cell.angle_gamma   90.00
#
_symmetry.space_group_name_H-M   'P 1'
#
loop_
_entity.id
_entity.type
_entity.pdbx_description
1 polymer ?
#
loop_
_entity_poly.entity_id
_entity_poly.type
_entity_poly.pdbx_seq_one_letter_code
_entity_poly.pdbx_strand_id
1 'polypeptide(L)'
;MSIYMSFIGAMNVMGAFLLLGALSETFADGLLRRWTQIIPLDQPYVHSPYGRVWLWWAAIGTGFFGVLNLVAAHWPDPYARVVLYGDIYAYLSFEALAIGGSISRRYGPGLVVSHFLWLGQGGWGVIVALG
;
A
#
# COMPACT_ATOMS: atom_id res chain seq x y z
N MET A 1 4.28 -1.87 19.67
CA MET A 1 3.84 -0.73 18.83
C MET A 1 4.99 -0.06 18.07
N SER A 2 6.05 0.41 18.74
CA SER A 2 7.18 1.10 18.07
C SER A 2 7.79 0.31 16.89
N ILE A 3 8.06 -1.00 17.05
CA ILE A 3 8.58 -1.84 15.96
C ILE A 3 7.64 -1.88 14.75
N TYR A 4 6.33 -2.04 14.99
CA TYR A 4 5.32 -2.04 13.94
C TYR A 4 5.33 -0.72 13.18
N MET A 5 5.25 0.41 13.88
CA MET A 5 5.22 1.74 13.28
C MET A 5 6.49 2.05 12.50
N SER A 6 7.66 1.71 13.05
CA SER A 6 8.92 1.90 12.34
C SER A 6 8.98 1.08 11.05
N PHE A 7 8.53 -0.18 11.09
CA PHE A 7 8.50 -1.04 9.91
C PHE A 7 7.52 -0.54 8.85
N ILE A 8 6.26 -0.29 9.24
CA ILE A 8 5.21 0.18 8.33
C ILE A 8 5.59 1.56 7.77
N GLY A 9 6.14 2.43 8.61
CA GLY A 9 6.65 3.73 8.21
C GLY A 9 7.73 3.63 7.15
N ALA A 10 8.75 2.79 7.35
CA ALA A 10 9.81 2.56 6.39
C ALA A 10 9.28 1.98 5.07
N MET A 11 8.39 0.99 5.14
CA MET A 11 7.78 0.38 3.95
C MET A 11 6.94 1.36 3.16
N ASN A 12 6.18 2.24 3.82
CA ASN A 12 5.40 3.29 3.17
C ASN A 12 6.32 4.34 2.52
N VAL A 13 7.41 4.77 3.17
CA VAL A 13 8.38 5.67 2.54
C VAL A 13 8.99 5.04 1.29
N MET A 14 9.40 3.77 1.36
CA MET A 14 9.90 3.03 0.19
C MET A 14 8.83 2.89 -0.90
N GLY A 15 7.59 2.59 -0.51
CA GLY A 15 6.43 2.50 -1.40
C GLY A 15 6.16 3.83 -2.11
N ALA A 16 6.28 4.96 -1.42
CA ALA A 16 6.14 6.29 -2.02
C ALA A 16 7.20 6.53 -3.12
N PHE A 17 8.46 6.16 -2.89
CA PHE A 17 9.50 6.24 -3.94
C PHE A 17 9.20 5.34 -5.13
N LEU A 18 8.71 4.12 -4.88
CA LEU A 18 8.31 3.19 -5.92
C LEU A 18 7.12 3.72 -6.73
N LEU A 19 6.15 4.36 -6.09
CA LEU A 19 5.01 5.04 -6.73
C LEU A 19 5.45 6.25 -7.56
N LEU A 20 6.42 7.04 -7.08
CA LEU A 20 7.03 8.11 -7.86
C LEU A 20 7.73 7.56 -9.12
N GLY A 21 8.44 6.44 -9.00
CA GLY A 21 8.98 5.71 -10.15
C GLY A 21 7.89 5.26 -11.13
N ALA A 22 6.74 4.82 -10.60
CA ALA A 22 5.57 4.42 -11.38
C ALA A 22 4.87 5.58 -12.10
N LEU A 23 5.26 6.84 -11.89
CA LEU A 23 4.83 7.92 -12.79
C LEU A 23 5.39 7.75 -14.20
N SER A 24 6.52 7.05 -14.35
CA SER A 24 7.01 6.59 -15.65
C SER A 24 6.19 5.40 -16.12
N GLU A 25 5.56 5.53 -17.28
CA GLU A 25 4.71 4.49 -17.86
C GLU A 25 5.46 3.20 -18.16
N THR A 26 6.71 3.29 -18.62
CA THR A 26 7.56 2.12 -18.87
C THR A 26 7.89 1.38 -17.59
N PHE A 27 8.16 2.10 -16.50
CA PHE A 27 8.45 1.48 -15.21
C PHE A 27 7.18 0.86 -14.62
N ALA A 28 6.06 1.58 -14.64
CA ALA A 28 4.77 1.07 -14.17
C ALA A 28 4.31 -0.17 -14.94
N ASP A 29 4.48 -0.20 -16.27
CA ASP A 29 4.19 -1.38 -17.09
C ASP A 29 5.02 -2.59 -16.64
N GLY A 30 6.33 -2.39 -16.47
CA GLY A 30 7.23 -3.44 -15.99
C GLY A 30 6.85 -3.94 -14.60
N LEU A 31 6.59 -3.02 -13.68
CA LEU A 31 6.20 -3.33 -12.31
C LEU A 31 4.89 -4.11 -12.26
N LEU A 32 3.82 -3.61 -12.89
CA LEU A 32 2.46 -4.13 -12.75
C LEU A 32 2.24 -5.41 -13.56
N ARG A 33 2.82 -5.52 -14.76
CA ARG A 33 2.60 -6.69 -15.62
C ARG A 33 3.68 -7.74 -15.49
N ARG A 34 4.96 -7.35 -15.39
CA ARG A 34 6.09 -8.30 -15.46
C ARG A 34 6.56 -8.77 -14.09
N TRP A 35 6.74 -7.84 -13.16
CA TRP A 35 7.33 -8.16 -11.85
C TRP A 35 6.29 -8.67 -10.87
N THR A 36 5.15 -7.96 -10.79
CA THR A 36 4.08 -8.32 -9.84
C THR A 36 2.99 -9.16 -10.47
N GLN A 37 2.78 -9.07 -11.79
CA GLN A 37 1.66 -9.71 -12.49
C GLN A 37 0.28 -9.35 -11.88
N ILE A 38 0.16 -8.14 -11.32
CA ILE A 38 -1.13 -7.57 -10.88
C ILE A 38 -2.03 -7.35 -12.09
N ILE A 39 -1.48 -6.89 -13.21
CA ILE A 39 -2.19 -6.76 -14.48
C ILE A 39 -1.75 -7.91 -15.40
N PRO A 40 -2.68 -8.60 -16.08
CA PRO A 40 -2.36 -9.65 -17.05
C PRO A 40 -1.43 -9.17 -18.17
N LEU A 41 -0.51 -10.04 -18.63
CA LEU A 41 0.48 -9.71 -19.65
C LEU A 41 -0.12 -9.37 -21.03
N ASP A 42 -1.32 -9.88 -21.30
CA ASP A 42 -2.07 -9.69 -22.54
C ASP A 42 -2.81 -8.34 -22.60
N GLN A 43 -2.87 -7.59 -21.49
CA GLN A 43 -3.51 -6.27 -21.43
C GLN A 43 -2.46 -5.16 -21.49
N PRO A 44 -2.60 -4.14 -22.36
CA PRO A 44 -1.69 -3.01 -22.39
C PRO A 44 -1.90 -2.12 -21.15
N TYR A 45 -0.81 -1.70 -20.52
CA TYR A 45 -0.86 -0.69 -19.46
C TYR A 45 -0.62 0.69 -20.05
N VAL A 46 -1.56 1.61 -19.77
CA VAL A 46 -1.43 3.03 -20.12
C VAL A 46 -2.00 3.84 -18.98
N HIS A 47 -1.29 4.90 -18.58
CA HIS A 47 -1.83 5.83 -17.61
C HIS A 47 -2.98 6.63 -18.22
N SER A 48 -4.17 6.52 -17.65
CA SER A 48 -5.21 7.52 -17.91
C SER A 48 -4.84 8.85 -17.23
N PRO A 49 -5.39 10.00 -17.68
CA PRO A 49 -5.18 11.28 -17.02
C PRO A 49 -5.52 11.22 -15.52
N TYR A 50 -6.63 10.57 -15.16
CA TYR A 50 -7.01 10.35 -13.77
C TYR A 50 -6.08 9.36 -13.04
N GLY A 51 -5.53 8.37 -13.75
CA GLY A 51 -4.55 7.44 -13.20
C GLY A 51 -3.27 8.14 -12.74
N ARG A 52 -2.78 9.14 -13.49
CA ARG A 52 -1.61 9.93 -13.08
C ARG A 52 -1.90 10.79 -11.86
N VAL A 53 -3.06 11.43 -11.81
CA VAL A 53 -3.48 12.21 -10.63
C VAL A 53 -3.60 11.31 -9.41
N TRP A 54 -4.20 10.13 -9.57
CA TRP A 54 -4.30 9.13 -8.51
C TRP A 54 -2.93 8.65 -8.03
N LEU A 55 -1.97 8.40 -8.94
CA LEU A 55 -0.60 8.00 -8.57
C LEU A 55 0.13 9.09 -7.77
N TRP A 56 -0.02 10.35 -8.15
CA TRP A 56 0.53 11.47 -7.38
C TRP A 56 -0.08 11.55 -5.99
N TRP A 57 -1.42 11.45 -5.92
CA TRP A 57 -2.12 11.44 -4.63
C TRP A 57 -1.68 10.26 -3.76
N ALA A 58 -1.55 9.07 -4.34
CA ALA A 58 -1.09 7.87 -3.65
C ALA A 58 0.35 8.04 -3.15
N ALA A 59 1.28 8.52 -4.00
CA ALA A 59 2.67 8.73 -3.60
C ALA A 59 2.80 9.73 -2.43
N ILE A 60 2.08 10.86 -2.49
CA ILE A 60 2.09 11.88 -1.44
C ILE A 60 1.46 11.32 -0.16
N GLY A 61 0.29 10.68 -0.26
CA GLY A 61 -0.42 10.11 0.88
C GLY A 61 0.40 9.02 1.56
N THR A 62 0.91 8.06 0.81
CA THR A 62 1.77 6.98 1.33
C THR A 62 3.05 7.55 1.94
N GLY A 63 3.68 8.55 1.32
CA GLY A 63 4.86 9.22 1.88
C GLY A 63 4.56 9.93 3.20
N PHE A 64 3.46 10.68 3.27
CA PHE A 64 3.00 11.33 4.48
C PHE A 64 2.73 10.33 5.60
N PHE A 65 1.96 9.27 5.34
CA PHE A 65 1.68 8.23 6.35
C PHE A 65 2.93 7.45 6.74
N GLY A 66 3.89 7.29 5.83
CA GLY A 66 5.18 6.68 6.12
C GLY A 66 5.98 7.49 7.13
N VAL A 67 6.15 8.79 6.87
CA VAL A 67 6.84 9.70 7.80
C VAL A 67 6.08 9.81 9.12
N LEU A 68 4.75 9.93 9.08
CA LEU A 68 3.92 10.01 10.28
C LEU A 68 4.11 8.77 11.17
N ASN A 69 4.15 7.57 10.58
CA ASN A 69 4.40 6.32 11.31
C ASN A 69 5.79 6.30 11.95
N LEU A 70 6.83 6.68 11.21
CA LEU A 70 8.19 6.76 11.75
C LEU A 70 8.28 7.72 12.94
N VAL A 71 7.60 8.86 12.87
CA VAL A 71 7.55 9.84 13.95
C VAL A 71 6.71 9.33 15.13
N ALA A 72 5.56 8.73 14.84
CA ALA A 72 4.63 8.18 15.85
C ALA A 72 5.22 7.00 16.62
N ALA A 73 6.21 6.30 16.06
CA ALA A 73 6.93 5.23 16.75
C ALA A 73 7.64 5.68 18.04
N HIS A 74 7.81 6.99 18.23
CA HIS A 74 8.42 7.62 19.41
C HIS A 74 7.41 8.43 20.25
N TRP A 75 6.13 8.41 19.90
CA TRP A 75 5.09 9.11 20.67
C TRP A 75 4.66 8.30 21.90
N PRO A 76 4.05 8.96 22.91
CA PRO A 76 3.34 8.25 23.97
C PRO A 76 2.23 7.37 23.40
N ASP A 77 2.05 6.20 24.00
CA ASP A 77 1.19 5.14 23.48
C ASP A 77 -0.24 5.57 23.10
N PRO A 78 -0.96 6.42 23.88
CA PRO A 78 -2.32 6.81 23.53
C PRO A 78 -2.43 7.51 22.17
N TYR A 79 -1.42 8.32 21.79
CA TYR A 79 -1.42 9.06 20.53
C TYR A 79 -0.96 8.20 19.37
N ALA A 80 0.08 7.39 19.60
CA ALA A 80 0.57 6.42 18.63
C ALA A 80 -0.56 5.45 18.22
N ARG A 81 -1.40 5.01 19.17
CA ARG A 81 -2.52 4.11 18.91
C ARG A 81 -3.55 4.67 17.92
N VAL A 82 -3.73 5.99 17.84
CA VAL A 82 -4.59 6.62 16.83
C VAL A 82 -4.04 6.41 15.42
N VAL A 83 -2.73 6.55 15.25
CA VAL A 83 -2.05 6.30 13.95
C VAL A 83 -2.16 4.83 13.58
N LEU A 84 -1.94 3.93 14.54
CA LEU A 84 -2.12 2.49 14.36
C LEU A 84 -3.51 2.11 13.86
N TYR A 85 -4.58 2.70 14.43
CA TYR A 85 -5.93 2.47 13.93
C TYR A 85 -6.09 2.95 12.49
N GLY A 86 -5.51 4.10 12.15
CA GLY A 86 -5.44 4.59 10.78
C GLY A 86 -4.82 3.58 9.81
N ASP A 87 -3.69 2.98 10.19
CA ASP A 87 -3.03 1.95 9.38
C ASP A 87 -3.93 0.72 9.19
N ILE A 88 -4.56 0.23 10.27
CA ILE A 88 -5.48 -0.92 10.20
C ILE A 88 -6.64 -0.61 9.24
N TYR A 89 -7.25 0.58 9.34
CA TYR A 89 -8.32 0.98 8.41
C TYR A 89 -7.84 1.07 6.97
N ALA A 90 -6.63 1.59 6.73
CA ALA A 90 -6.04 1.64 5.40
C ALA A 90 -5.83 0.23 4.83
N TYR A 91 -5.26 -0.70 5.60
CA TYR A 91 -5.05 -2.08 5.17
C TYR A 91 -6.35 -2.82 4.89
N LEU A 92 -7.37 -2.64 5.73
CA LEU A 92 -8.71 -3.21 5.47
C LEU A 92 -9.34 -2.60 4.20
N SER A 93 -9.11 -1.32 3.93
CA SER A 93 -9.58 -0.66 2.71
C SER A 93 -8.87 -1.20 1.47
N PHE A 94 -7.55 -1.40 1.52
CA PHE A 94 -6.79 -2.02 0.44
C PHE A 94 -7.17 -3.48 0.22
N GLU A 95 -7.45 -4.22 1.28
CA GLU A 95 -7.96 -5.58 1.20
C GLU A 95 -9.34 -5.62 0.54
N ALA A 96 -10.26 -4.74 0.92
CA ALA A 96 -11.57 -4.63 0.27
C ALA A 96 -11.45 -4.31 -1.23
N LEU A 97 -10.51 -3.43 -1.61
CA LEU A 97 -10.19 -3.15 -3.01
C LEU A 97 -9.61 -4.38 -3.72
N ALA A 98 -8.73 -5.14 -3.07
CA ALA A 98 -8.18 -6.37 -3.63
C ALA A 98 -9.26 -7.42 -3.85
N ILE A 99 -10.20 -7.58 -2.90
CA ILE A 99 -11.37 -8.46 -3.05
C ILE A 99 -12.22 -8.03 -4.25
N GLY A 100 -12.51 -6.73 -4.37
CA GLY A 100 -13.22 -6.18 -5.51
C GLY A 100 -12.49 -6.44 -6.84
N GLY A 101 -11.16 -6.33 -6.84
CA GLY A 101 -10.30 -6.66 -7.97
C GLY A 101 -10.34 -8.14 -8.34
N SER A 102 -10.37 -9.04 -7.36
CA SER A 102 -10.36 -10.50 -7.55
C SER A 102 -11.62 -11.02 -8.25
N ILE A 103 -12.70 -10.23 -8.25
CA ILE A 103 -13.94 -10.54 -8.99
C ILE A 103 -13.81 -10.15 -10.47
N SER A 104 -12.81 -9.33 -10.83
CA SER A 104 -12.61 -8.81 -12.19
C SER A 104 -11.58 -9.60 -12.98
N ARG A 105 -11.84 -9.83 -14.27
CA ARG A 105 -10.88 -10.43 -15.21
C ARG A 105 -9.73 -9.50 -15.61
N ARG A 106 -9.68 -8.28 -15.07
CA ARG A 106 -8.64 -7.27 -15.35
C ARG A 106 -7.37 -7.45 -14.52
N TYR A 107 -7.38 -8.36 -13.55
CA TYR A 107 -6.26 -8.57 -12.64
C TYR A 107 -5.72 -10.00 -12.74
N GLY A 108 -4.42 -10.13 -12.56
CA GLY A 108 -3.67 -11.38 -12.65
C GLY A 108 -3.34 -11.98 -11.28
N PRO A 109 -2.50 -13.04 -11.25
CA PRO A 109 -2.14 -13.75 -10.02
C PRO A 109 -1.42 -12.89 -8.98
N GLY A 110 -0.80 -11.78 -9.40
CA GLY A 110 -0.18 -10.81 -8.49
C GLY A 110 -1.13 -10.21 -7.45
N LEU A 111 -2.42 -10.15 -7.77
CA LEU A 111 -3.43 -9.67 -6.84
C LEU A 111 -3.56 -10.58 -5.61
N VAL A 112 -3.39 -11.89 -5.80
CA VAL A 112 -3.41 -12.88 -4.71
C VAL A 112 -2.29 -12.61 -3.69
N VAL A 113 -1.11 -12.24 -4.16
CA VAL A 113 0.01 -11.85 -3.29
C VAL A 113 -0.34 -10.60 -2.47
N SER A 114 -1.06 -9.65 -3.09
CA SER A 114 -1.47 -8.42 -2.42
C SER A 114 -2.38 -8.70 -1.23
N HIS A 115 -3.31 -9.66 -1.34
CA HIS A 115 -4.15 -10.09 -0.23
C HIS A 115 -3.33 -10.53 0.99
N PHE A 116 -2.31 -11.37 0.78
CA PHE A 116 -1.45 -11.82 1.87
C PHE A 116 -0.69 -10.68 2.53
N LEU A 117 -0.25 -9.70 1.74
CA LEU A 117 0.45 -8.51 2.27
C LEU A 117 -0.50 -7.65 3.13
N TRP A 118 -1.70 -7.35 2.65
CA TRP A 118 -2.66 -6.51 3.37
C TRP A 118 -3.22 -7.20 4.61
N LEU A 119 -3.57 -8.48 4.52
CA LEU A 119 -4.00 -9.26 5.69
C LEU A 119 -2.87 -9.44 6.70
N GLY A 120 -1.64 -9.67 6.24
CA GLY A 120 -0.47 -9.79 7.11
C GLY A 120 -0.18 -8.50 7.87
N GLN A 121 -0.12 -7.37 7.18
CA GLN A 121 0.18 -6.06 7.78
C GLN A 121 -0.98 -5.54 8.64
N GLY A 122 -2.22 -5.66 8.16
CA GLY A 122 -3.42 -5.31 8.91
C GLY A 122 -3.59 -6.20 10.15
N GLY A 123 -3.40 -7.51 10.01
CA GLY A 123 -3.46 -8.47 11.11
C GLY A 123 -2.39 -8.22 12.17
N TRP A 124 -1.14 -7.93 11.78
CA TRP A 124 -0.10 -7.52 12.72
C TRP A 124 -0.50 -6.23 13.46
N GLY A 125 -1.08 -5.27 12.76
CA GLY A 125 -1.61 -4.03 13.37
C GLY A 125 -2.66 -4.32 14.42
N VAL A 126 -3.63 -5.20 14.12
CA VAL A 126 -4.67 -5.62 15.08
C VAL A 126 -4.08 -6.29 16.31
N ILE A 127 -3.12 -7.20 16.14
CA ILE A 127 -2.43 -7.86 17.26
C ILE A 127 -1.74 -6.82 18.16
N VAL A 128 -1.06 -5.85 17.55
CA VAL A 128 -0.38 -4.77 18.27
C VAL A 128 -1.36 -3.82 18.96
N ALA A 129 -2.56 -3.65 18.43
CA ALA A 129 -3.59 -2.78 19.02
C ALA A 129 -4.28 -3.40 20.24
N LEU A 130 -4.33 -4.73 20.32
CA LEU A 130 -4.97 -5.48 21.41
C LEU A 130 -4.02 -5.77 22.58
N GLY A 131 -2.70 -5.73 22.35
CA GLY A 131 -1.66 -5.85 23.37
C GLY A 131 -1.28 -4.51 24.00
#